data_AF-A0A417XS45-F1
#
_entry.id   AF-A0A417XS45-F1
#
_cell.length_a   1.000
_cell.length_b   1.000
_cell.length_c   1.000
_cell.angle_alpha   90.00
_cell.angle_beta   90.00
_cell.angle_gamma   90.00
#
_symmetry.space_group_name_H-M   'P 1'
#
loop_
_entity.id
_entity.type
_entity.pdbx_description
1 polymer ?
#
loop_
_entity_poly.entity_id
_entity_poly.type
_entity_poly.pdbx_seq_one_letter_code
_entity_poly.pdbx_strand_id
1 'polypeptide(L)' 'MTEEPVVAGGAPAPTGIAAIDTVLDLVAGLDARPLEEHAAAFETAHSQLRRALDDPDLGADDAEPAQSV' A
#
# COMPACT_ATOMS: atom_id res chain seq x y z
N MET A 1 7.97 11.21 31.80
CA MET A 1 7.96 11.64 30.39
C MET A 1 7.31 10.49 29.64
N THR A 2 5.98 10.47 29.62
CA THR A 2 5.25 9.47 28.85
C THR A 2 5.26 10.00 27.43
N GLU A 3 6.08 9.43 26.57
CA GLU A 3 5.94 9.68 25.14
C GLU A 3 4.58 9.12 24.74
N GLU A 4 3.61 10.00 24.49
CA GLU A 4 2.42 9.62 23.76
C GLU A 4 2.88 9.12 22.38
N PRO A 5 2.43 7.96 21.91
CA PRO A 5 2.88 7.44 20.63
C PRO A 5 2.44 8.43 19.56
N VAL A 6 3.39 8.96 18.79
CA VAL A 6 3.11 9.74 17.58
C VAL A 6 2.63 8.80 16.47
N VAL A 7 1.52 8.10 16.69
CA VAL A 7 0.72 7.62 15.56
C VAL A 7 0.04 8.85 14.98
N ALA A 8 0.78 9.57 14.15
CA ALA A 8 0.17 10.44 13.17
C ALA A 8 -0.71 9.53 12.32
N GLY A 9 -2.00 9.43 12.69
CA GLY A 9 -3.02 8.59 12.07
C GLY A 9 -3.40 9.02 10.65
N GLY A 10 -2.43 9.50 9.87
CA GLY A 10 -2.58 9.73 8.45
C GLY A 10 -2.21 8.44 7.73
N ALA A 11 -3.15 7.91 6.95
CA ALA A 11 -2.81 6.91 5.94
C ALA A 11 -1.60 7.40 5.13
N PRO A 12 -0.66 6.52 4.76
CA PRO A 12 0.47 6.89 3.93
C PRO A 12 -0.02 7.63 2.67
N ALA A 13 0.74 8.63 2.23
CA ALA A 13 0.42 9.34 0.99
C ALA A 13 0.35 8.34 -0.18
N PRO A 14 -0.60 8.53 -1.11
CA PRO A 14 -0.71 7.66 -2.27
C PRO A 14 0.60 7.65 -3.05
N THR A 15 0.98 6.46 -3.51
CA THR A 15 2.23 6.22 -4.23
C THR A 15 2.11 6.57 -5.71
N GLY A 16 0.88 6.71 -6.23
CA GLY A 16 0.59 6.87 -7.65
C GLY A 16 0.50 5.54 -8.40
N ILE A 17 0.95 4.45 -7.79
CA ILE A 17 0.90 3.10 -8.37
C ILE A 17 -0.38 2.43 -7.86
N ALA A 18 -1.38 2.31 -8.74
CA ALA A 18 -2.71 1.80 -8.39
C ALA A 18 -2.69 0.45 -7.65
N ALA A 19 -1.78 -0.45 -8.01
CA ALA A 19 -1.60 -1.73 -7.36
C ALA A 19 -1.13 -1.60 -5.89
N ILE A 20 -0.24 -0.65 -5.61
CA ILE A 20 0.27 -0.39 -4.26
C ILE A 20 -0.77 0.40 -3.46
N ASP A 21 -1.43 1.38 -4.07
CA ASP A 21 -2.47 2.19 -3.41
C ASP A 21 -3.64 1.32 -2.95
N THR A 22 -4.01 0.29 -3.72
CA THR A 22 -5.01 -0.71 -3.30
C THR A 22 -4.59 -1.47 -2.03
N VAL A 23 -3.29 -1.80 -1.89
CA VAL A 23 -2.75 -2.45 -0.68
C VAL A 23 -2.81 -1.49 0.51
N LEU A 24 -2.46 -0.22 0.29
CA LEU A 24 -2.50 0.80 1.34
C LEU A 24 -3.93 1.04 1.85
N ASP A 25 -4.92 1.10 0.96
CA ASP A 25 -6.34 1.21 1.32
C ASP A 25 -6.82 0.00 2.13
N LEU A 26 -6.37 -1.21 1.74
CA LEU A 26 -6.73 -2.44 2.44
C LEU A 26 -6.23 -2.43 3.91
N VAL A 27 -5.00 -1.95 4.13
CA VAL A 27 -4.40 -1.83 5.46
C VAL A 27 -5.00 -0.68 6.26
N ALA A 28 -5.26 0.47 5.62
CA ALA A 28 -5.89 1.63 6.27
C ALA A 28 -7.31 1.29 6.77
N GLY A 29 -8.04 0.43 6.04
CA GLY A 29 -9.37 -0.02 6.41
C GLY A 29 -9.43 -1.08 7.52
N LEU A 30 -8.29 -1.52 8.09
CA LEU A 30 -8.26 -2.56 9.13
C LEU A 30 -8.87 -2.12 10.45
N ASP A 31 -8.71 -0.86 10.84
CA ASP A 31 -9.23 -0.35 12.12
C ASP A 31 -10.76 -0.46 12.22
N ALA A 32 -11.45 -0.44 11.07
CA ALA A 32 -12.89 -0.64 10.98
C ALA A 32 -13.32 -2.12 10.97
N ARG A 33 -12.38 -3.07 10.94
CA ARG A 33 -12.66 -4.52 10.86
C ARG A 33 -12.47 -5.22 12.21
N PRO A 34 -13.19 -6.32 12.46
CA PRO A 34 -12.93 -7.20 13.60
C PRO A 34 -11.49 -7.71 13.59
N LEU A 35 -10.88 -7.81 14.77
CA LEU A 35 -9.49 -8.23 14.94
C LEU A 35 -9.22 -9.61 14.33
N GLU A 36 -10.21 -10.51 14.37
CA GLU A 36 -10.15 -11.85 13.80
C GLU A 36 -9.93 -11.84 12.29
N GLU A 37 -10.32 -10.76 11.61
CA GLU A 37 -10.16 -10.59 10.16
C GLU A 37 -8.82 -9.96 9.78
N HIS A 38 -8.10 -9.35 10.73
CA HIS A 38 -6.89 -8.58 10.45
C HIS A 38 -5.80 -9.47 9.86
N ALA A 39 -5.61 -10.69 10.39
CA ALA A 39 -4.61 -11.62 9.88
C ALA A 39 -4.84 -11.96 8.41
N ALA A 40 -6.07 -12.33 8.04
CA ALA A 40 -6.44 -12.66 6.66
C ALA A 40 -6.30 -11.45 5.71
N ALA A 41 -6.67 -10.26 6.19
CA ALA A 41 -6.51 -9.03 5.43
C ALA A 41 -5.02 -8.65 5.24
N PHE A 42 -4.17 -8.82 6.25
CA PHE A 42 -2.72 -8.61 6.13
C PHE A 42 -2.04 -9.63 5.20
N GLU A 43 -2.46 -10.90 5.23
CA GLU A 43 -1.94 -11.92 4.31
C GLU A 43 -2.33 -11.61 2.86
N THR A 44 -3.56 -11.14 2.66
CA THR A 44 -4.04 -10.69 1.35
C THR A 44 -3.25 -9.48 0.87
N ALA A 45 -3.05 -8.47 1.74
CA ALA A 45 -2.25 -7.29 1.46
C ALA A 45 -0.81 -7.66 1.07
N HIS A 46 -0.15 -8.54 1.83
CA HIS A 46 1.21 -9.00 1.51
C HIS A 46 1.28 -9.75 0.19
N SER A 47 0.31 -10.61 -0.09
CA SER A 47 0.26 -11.38 -1.34
C SER A 47 0.09 -10.47 -2.56
N GLN A 48 -0.77 -9.46 -2.45
CA GLN A 48 -0.97 -8.45 -3.49
C GLN A 48 0.27 -7.56 -3.67
N LEU A 49 0.87 -7.09 -2.57
CA LEU A 49 2.08 -6.28 -2.61
C LEU A 49 3.22 -7.04 -3.28
N ARG A 50 3.44 -8.31 -2.89
CA ARG A 50 4.46 -9.14 -3.51
C ARG A 50 4.23 -9.28 -5.01
N ARG A 51 3.00 -9.57 -5.42
CA ARG A 51 2.65 -9.68 -6.84
C ARG A 51 2.91 -8.38 -7.61
N ALA A 52 2.59 -7.24 -7.01
CA ALA A 52 2.87 -5.94 -7.61
C ALA A 52 4.38 -5.72 -7.76
N LEU A 53 5.17 -6.00 -6.72
CA LEU A 53 6.64 -5.84 -6.74
C LEU A 53 7.35 -6.84 -7.67
N ASP A 54 6.77 -8.02 -7.88
CA ASP A 54 7.27 -9.01 -8.82
C ASP A 54 6.93 -8.67 -10.29
N ASP A 55 6.08 -7.66 -10.54
CA ASP A 55 5.73 -7.20 -11.89
C ASP A 55 6.86 -6.34 -12.47
N PRO A 56 7.52 -6.77 -13.56
CA PRO A 56 8.61 -6.00 -14.17
C PRO A 56 8.14 -4.69 -14.82
N ASP A 57 6.83 -4.51 -15.02
CA ASP A 57 6.22 -3.31 -15.60
C ASP A 57 5.66 -2.37 -14.52
N LEU A 58 5.92 -2.66 -13.24
CA LEU A 58 5.41 -1.85 -12.13
C LEU A 58 5.90 -0.39 -12.25
N GLY A 59 4.95 0.52 -12.51
CA GLY A 59 5.24 1.95 -12.67
C GLY A 59 5.74 2.35 -14.06
N ALA A 60 5.76 1.45 -15.04
CA ALA A 60 6.08 1.79 -16.43
C ALA A 60 5.01 2.70 -17.09
N ASP A 61 3.76 2.67 -16.60
CA ASP A 61 2.70 3.60 -17.00
C ASP A 61 2.97 5.07 -16.56
N ASP A 62 3.83 5.29 -15.56
CA ASP A 62 4.25 6.64 -15.08
C ASP A 62 5.55 7.12 -15.75
N ALA A 63 6.25 6.24 -16.46
CA ALA A 63 7.42 6.63 -17.24
C ALA A 63 6.96 7.39 -18.48
N GLU A 64 7.06 8.73 -18.47
CA GLU A 64 6.96 9.55 -19.68
C GLU A 64 7.71 8.84 -20.83
N PRO A 65 7.11 8.70 -22.03
CA PRO A 65 7.74 7.99 -23.12
C PRO A 65 9.10 8.62 -23.35
N ALA A 66 10.16 7.81 -23.19
CA ALA A 66 11.55 8.24 -23.34
C ALA A 66 11.65 9.19 -24.54
N GLN A 67 11.93 10.47 -24.26
CA GLN A 67 12.05 11.51 -25.28
C GLN A 67 13.06 11.03 -26.31
N SER A 68 12.59 10.78 -27.54
CA SER A 68 13.44 10.44 -28.68
C SER A 68 14.44 11.57 -28.92
N VAL A 69 15.73 11.26 -28.84
CA VAL A 69 16.86 12.09 -29.27
C VAL A 69 17.60 11.38 -30.39
#